data_AF-A0A3L6DWF5-F1
#
_entry.id   AF-A0A3L6DWF5-F1
#
_cell.length_a   1.000
_cell.length_b   1.000
_cell.length_c   1.000
_cell.angle_alpha   90.00
_cell.angle_beta   90.00
_cell.angle_gamma   90.00
#
_symmetry.space_group_name_H-M   'P 1'
#
loop_
_entity.id
_entity.type
_entity.pdbx_description
1 polymer ?
#
loop_
_entity_poly.entity_id
_entity_poly.type
_entity_poly.pdbx_seq_one_letter_code
_entity_poly.pdbx_strand_id
1 'polypeptide(L)'
;MEEVQNCVMKLRSNPRRHRDKVYVGCGAGFGGDRLMAAYKLLQRVKELNYLVLECLAERTLADRYRIMVSGGKGYDPRVKEWMSLLLPLAFERKVCIITNMGAMDPLGAQKEVLNLASVLGLEITVAVAYESSFETQGSPVLSDESTGGRGGFIMCHILSYYLFFYVKGCSTYLGAASIVHCLENYKPHVVITSRVADASLFLAPMIYELGWNWNDTQLAQGTLASHLLECGCQLTGGYFMHPGDAYRDFPFEQLLDLSLPFAEVSCRGEVIVSKVDGSGGLLSPHTCAEQLLYEVGDPANYITPDMVVDFCNVQFHQISKDKVSCDGAKPSNACCPEKLLQLSPTESGWKGWGEISYGGHQCLKRAQAAEYLVRSWIGERYPGINEKIVSYVMGYDSLKAIGGDEDSYLAKQVLDHWTQEGNYSAKDAG
;
A
#
# COMPACT_ATOMS: atom_id res chain seq x y z
N MET A 1 14.20 0.34 -28.34
CA MET A 1 12.88 0.09 -28.98
C MET A 1 11.91 -0.09 -27.85
N GLU A 2 10.90 0.77 -27.77
CA GLU A 2 9.81 0.66 -26.80
C GLU A 2 8.93 -0.53 -27.20
N GLU A 3 8.82 -1.53 -26.33
CA GLU A 3 7.93 -2.66 -26.54
C GLU A 3 6.67 -2.45 -25.69
N VAL A 4 5.56 -2.15 -26.37
CA VAL A 4 4.26 -1.92 -25.73
C VAL A 4 3.46 -3.21 -25.80
N GLN A 5 3.08 -3.76 -24.64
CA GLN A 5 2.30 -5.00 -24.58
C GLN A 5 0.93 -4.76 -23.94
N ASN A 6 -0.10 -5.46 -24.43
CA ASN A 6 -1.46 -5.36 -23.90
C ASN A 6 -1.54 -5.92 -22.46
N CYS A 7 -2.32 -5.27 -21.58
CA CYS A 7 -2.66 -5.74 -20.22
C CYS A 7 -3.24 -7.16 -20.18
N VAL A 8 -3.77 -7.66 -21.30
CA VAL A 8 -4.39 -8.98 -21.35
C VAL A 8 -3.39 -10.02 -20.86
N MET A 9 -3.68 -10.60 -19.71
CA MET A 9 -2.91 -11.73 -19.18
C MET A 9 -2.99 -12.87 -20.20
N LYS A 10 -1.83 -13.21 -20.76
CA LYS A 10 -1.67 -14.32 -21.70
C LYS A 10 -0.83 -15.39 -21.03
N LEU A 11 -1.19 -16.65 -21.28
CA LEU A 11 -0.36 -17.78 -20.88
C LEU A 11 1.08 -17.55 -21.35
N ARG A 12 2.01 -17.75 -20.42
CA ARG A 12 3.45 -17.68 -20.69
C ARG A 12 3.79 -18.82 -21.66
N SER A 13 4.45 -18.50 -22.76
CA SER A 13 4.75 -19.46 -23.84
C SER A 13 5.82 -20.48 -23.45
N ASN A 14 6.72 -20.12 -22.54
CA ASN A 14 7.76 -21.00 -21.99
C ASN A 14 8.12 -20.58 -20.56
N PRO A 15 7.23 -20.78 -19.57
CA PRO A 15 7.51 -20.41 -18.19
C PRO A 15 8.70 -21.25 -17.70
N ARG A 16 9.78 -20.58 -17.33
CA ARG A 16 10.99 -21.22 -16.79
C ARG A 16 10.98 -21.11 -15.29
N ARG A 17 11.17 -22.22 -14.61
CA ARG A 17 11.50 -22.23 -13.18
C ARG A 17 12.95 -21.85 -13.00
N HIS A 18 13.19 -20.78 -12.25
CA HIS A 18 14.51 -20.29 -11.90
C HIS A 18 14.96 -20.77 -10.51
N ARG A 19 14.00 -21.05 -9.61
CA ARG A 19 14.24 -21.54 -8.24
C ARG A 19 13.17 -22.53 -7.79
N ASP A 20 13.53 -23.41 -6.87
CA ASP A 20 12.55 -24.26 -6.17
C ASP A 20 11.83 -23.53 -5.04
N LYS A 21 12.46 -22.47 -4.50
CA LYS A 21 11.93 -21.59 -3.45
C LYS A 21 12.35 -20.15 -3.69
N VAL A 22 11.48 -19.21 -3.38
CA VAL A 22 11.74 -17.75 -3.43
C VAL A 22 11.47 -17.12 -2.08
N TYR A 23 12.28 -16.13 -1.71
CA TYR A 23 12.13 -15.34 -0.50
C TYR A 23 11.79 -13.90 -0.85
N VAL A 24 10.58 -13.47 -0.51
CA VAL A 24 10.05 -12.13 -0.79
C VAL A 24 9.81 -11.40 0.52
N GLY A 25 10.46 -10.25 0.70
CA GLY A 25 10.34 -9.43 1.90
C GLY A 25 9.45 -8.20 1.69
N CYS A 26 8.70 -7.83 2.72
CA CYS A 26 8.05 -6.53 2.82
C CYS A 26 9.06 -5.50 3.33
N GLY A 27 9.39 -4.51 2.51
CA GLY A 27 10.26 -3.40 2.89
C GLY A 27 9.48 -2.12 3.24
N ALA A 28 8.23 -2.01 2.84
CA ALA A 28 7.31 -0.95 3.26
C ALA A 28 5.87 -1.40 2.99
N GLY A 29 4.93 -0.96 3.84
CA GLY A 29 3.48 -1.12 3.61
C GLY A 29 2.70 0.20 3.52
N PHE A 30 3.40 1.34 3.41
CA PHE A 30 2.84 2.65 3.11
C PHE A 30 3.96 3.66 2.82
N GLY A 31 3.66 4.77 2.13
CA GLY A 31 4.68 5.77 1.73
C GLY A 31 5.40 6.48 2.89
N GLY A 32 4.89 6.36 4.12
CA GLY A 32 5.44 6.93 5.34
C GLY A 32 6.31 5.98 6.18
N ASP A 33 6.51 4.74 5.73
CA ASP A 33 7.09 3.67 6.56
C ASP A 33 8.56 3.92 6.97
N ARG A 34 9.04 3.11 7.92
CA ARG A 34 10.35 3.19 8.55
C ARG A 34 11.44 2.57 7.67
N LEU A 35 12.24 3.42 7.02
CA LEU A 35 13.41 3.01 6.22
C LEU A 35 14.34 2.03 6.95
N MET A 36 14.61 2.28 8.23
CA MET A 36 15.49 1.43 9.03
C MET A 36 14.92 0.03 9.29
N ALA A 37 13.60 -0.15 9.28
CA ALA A 37 13.00 -1.49 9.42
C ALA A 37 13.31 -2.32 8.17
N ALA A 38 13.15 -1.74 6.98
CA ALA A 38 13.51 -2.37 5.72
C ALA A 38 15.00 -2.70 5.62
N TYR A 39 15.86 -1.76 6.04
CA TYR A 39 17.30 -1.98 6.07
C TYR A 39 17.68 -3.12 7.03
N LYS A 40 17.06 -3.21 8.22
CA LYS A 40 17.27 -4.32 9.16
C LYS A 40 16.81 -5.66 8.57
N LEU A 41 15.67 -5.69 7.88
CA LEU A 41 15.19 -6.89 7.19
C LEU A 41 16.21 -7.34 6.14
N LEU A 42 16.64 -6.41 5.27
CA LEU A 42 17.68 -6.63 4.26
C LEU A 42 19.05 -6.96 4.88
N GLN A 43 19.36 -6.54 6.09
CA GLN A 43 20.62 -6.88 6.73
C GLN A 43 20.58 -8.28 7.35
N ARG A 44 19.47 -8.64 8.00
CA ARG A 44 19.36 -9.81 8.87
C ARG A 44 18.89 -11.08 8.15
N VAL A 45 18.06 -10.97 7.11
CA VAL A 45 17.55 -12.15 6.35
C VAL A 45 18.44 -12.40 5.13
N LYS A 46 19.30 -13.41 5.19
CA LYS A 46 20.36 -13.66 4.19
C LYS A 46 19.87 -14.34 2.91
N GLU A 47 18.66 -14.89 2.96
CA GLU A 47 18.05 -15.67 1.89
C GLU A 47 17.18 -14.84 0.95
N LEU A 48 16.85 -13.59 1.33
CA LEU A 48 16.00 -12.69 0.52
C LEU A 48 16.42 -12.63 -0.94
N ASN A 49 15.44 -12.72 -1.84
CA ASN A 49 15.62 -12.55 -3.27
C ASN A 49 14.99 -11.24 -3.74
N TYR A 50 13.88 -10.84 -3.11
CA TYR A 50 13.16 -9.62 -3.43
C TYR A 50 12.82 -8.82 -2.17
N LEU A 51 12.83 -7.50 -2.30
CA LEU A 51 12.34 -6.56 -1.28
C LEU A 51 11.31 -5.64 -1.93
N VAL A 52 10.06 -5.72 -1.48
CA VAL A 52 8.95 -4.94 -2.04
C VAL A 52 8.71 -3.70 -1.18
N LEU A 53 8.72 -2.53 -1.80
CA LEU A 53 8.38 -1.25 -1.17
C LEU A 53 7.02 -0.81 -1.70
N GLU A 54 5.96 -1.25 -1.02
CA GLU A 54 4.58 -0.81 -1.26
C GLU A 54 4.40 0.53 -0.52
N CYS A 55 4.26 1.60 -1.30
CA CYS A 55 4.32 2.98 -0.82
C CYS A 55 3.26 3.89 -1.45
N LEU A 56 2.24 3.33 -2.08
CA LEU A 56 1.27 4.08 -2.85
C LEU A 56 -0.15 3.65 -2.50
N ALA A 57 -0.86 4.52 -1.79
CA ALA A 57 -2.31 4.46 -1.61
C ALA A 57 -3.05 5.38 -2.61
N GLU A 58 -4.38 5.24 -2.66
CA GLU A 58 -5.31 6.07 -3.46
C GLU A 58 -5.07 7.57 -3.20
N ARG A 59 -4.94 7.94 -1.92
CA ARG A 59 -4.70 9.32 -1.49
C ARG A 59 -3.37 9.86 -2.02
N THR A 60 -2.30 9.08 -1.88
CA THR A 60 -0.97 9.51 -2.34
C THR A 60 -0.92 9.65 -3.85
N LEU A 61 -1.63 8.80 -4.60
CA LEU A 61 -1.75 8.91 -6.05
C LEU A 61 -2.43 10.22 -6.46
N ALA A 62 -3.56 10.56 -5.83
CA ALA A 62 -4.25 11.84 -6.08
C ALA A 62 -3.37 13.05 -5.76
N ASP A 63 -2.62 12.99 -4.65
CA ASP A 63 -1.65 14.04 -4.28
C ASP A 63 -0.52 14.16 -5.31
N ARG A 64 0.02 13.03 -5.81
CA ARG A 64 1.04 13.00 -6.86
C ARG A 64 0.54 13.60 -8.16
N TYR A 65 -0.69 13.25 -8.56
CA TYR A 65 -1.31 13.84 -9.73
C TYR A 65 -1.42 15.36 -9.62
N ARG A 66 -1.95 15.88 -8.50
CA ARG A 66 -2.08 17.33 -8.26
C ARG A 66 -0.73 18.06 -8.32
N ILE A 67 0.31 17.47 -7.74
CA ILE A 67 1.67 18.05 -7.78
C ILE A 67 2.23 18.04 -9.20
N MET A 68 2.06 16.94 -9.94
CA MET A 68 2.53 16.81 -11.33
C MET A 68 1.88 17.85 -12.25
N VAL A 69 0.55 18.03 -12.19
CA VAL A 69 -0.13 19.05 -13.02
C VAL A 69 0.27 20.49 -12.66
N SER A 70 0.82 20.69 -11.45
CA SER A 70 1.38 21.97 -11.01
C SER A 70 2.87 22.12 -11.34
N GLY A 71 3.45 21.22 -12.14
CA GLY A 71 4.85 21.25 -12.56
C GLY A 71 5.84 20.57 -11.59
N GLY A 72 5.34 19.85 -10.57
CA GLY A 72 6.17 19.10 -9.64
C GLY A 72 6.44 17.65 -10.09
N LYS A 73 7.06 16.86 -9.20
CA LYS A 73 7.36 15.44 -9.43
C LYS A 73 6.10 14.58 -9.32
N GLY A 74 5.78 13.80 -10.36
CA GLY A 74 4.65 12.86 -10.38
C GLY A 74 4.91 11.53 -9.68
N TYR A 75 6.14 11.27 -9.27
CA TYR A 75 6.54 10.12 -8.46
C TYR A 75 6.75 10.47 -6.98
N ASP A 76 6.96 9.46 -6.14
CA ASP A 76 7.28 9.67 -4.72
C ASP A 76 8.69 10.25 -4.55
N PRO A 77 8.85 11.48 -4.01
CA PRO A 77 10.16 12.10 -3.82
C PRO A 77 11.08 11.33 -2.88
N ARG A 78 10.53 10.46 -2.01
CA ARG A 78 11.30 9.63 -1.09
C ARG A 78 11.98 8.45 -1.77
N VAL A 79 11.69 8.17 -3.05
CA VAL A 79 12.40 7.10 -3.80
C VAL A 79 13.92 7.23 -3.69
N LYS A 80 14.43 8.47 -3.71
CA LYS A 80 15.85 8.74 -3.51
C LYS A 80 16.32 8.34 -2.11
N GLU A 81 15.57 8.69 -1.07
CA GLU A 81 15.87 8.39 0.33
C GLU A 81 15.96 6.87 0.55
N TRP A 82 14.93 6.14 0.12
CA TRP A 82 14.85 4.68 0.17
C TRP A 82 16.01 4.02 -0.57
N MET A 83 16.27 4.42 -1.81
CA MET A 83 17.32 3.82 -2.62
C MET A 83 18.72 4.18 -2.10
N SER A 84 18.91 5.36 -1.51
CA SER A 84 20.21 5.75 -0.94
C SER A 84 20.62 4.81 0.20
N LEU A 85 19.66 4.35 0.99
CA LEU A 85 19.89 3.43 2.09
C LEU A 85 19.95 1.96 1.64
N LEU A 86 19.02 1.52 0.79
CA LEU A 86 18.82 0.10 0.49
C LEU A 86 19.63 -0.40 -0.70
N LEU A 87 19.80 0.42 -1.74
CA LEU A 87 20.37 -0.02 -3.02
C LEU A 87 21.80 -0.58 -2.89
N PRO A 88 22.73 0.00 -2.10
CA PRO A 88 24.08 -0.55 -1.98
C PRO A 88 24.08 -2.00 -1.47
N LEU A 89 23.34 -2.26 -0.39
CA LEU A 89 23.26 -3.58 0.22
C LEU A 89 22.44 -4.55 -0.63
N ALA A 90 21.35 -4.09 -1.25
CA ALA A 90 20.55 -4.90 -2.15
C ALA A 90 21.35 -5.34 -3.37
N PHE A 91 22.16 -4.45 -3.94
CA PHE A 91 23.06 -4.75 -5.04
C PHE A 91 24.11 -5.80 -4.67
N GLU A 92 24.82 -5.60 -3.56
CA GLU A 92 25.81 -6.56 -3.05
C GLU A 92 25.20 -7.96 -2.85
N ARG A 93 23.99 -7.99 -2.26
CA ARG A 93 23.27 -9.22 -1.95
C ARG A 93 22.46 -9.80 -3.11
N LYS A 94 22.44 -9.13 -4.27
CA LYS A 94 21.62 -9.52 -5.44
C LYS A 94 20.13 -9.65 -5.10
N VAL A 95 19.63 -8.75 -4.27
CA VAL A 95 18.21 -8.60 -3.94
C VAL A 95 17.60 -7.58 -4.90
N CYS A 96 16.55 -7.97 -5.61
CA CYS A 96 15.82 -7.07 -6.49
C CYS A 96 14.81 -6.24 -5.68
N ILE A 97 14.82 -4.93 -5.83
CA ILE A 97 13.83 -4.05 -5.19
C ILE A 97 12.65 -3.82 -6.14
N ILE A 98 11.42 -3.99 -5.68
CA ILE A 98 10.20 -3.71 -6.45
C ILE A 98 9.43 -2.61 -5.73
N THR A 99 8.98 -1.57 -6.43
CA THR A 99 8.23 -0.47 -5.79
C THR A 99 7.21 0.20 -6.70
N ASN A 100 6.08 0.62 -6.12
CA ASN A 100 5.05 1.44 -6.77
C ASN A 100 5.27 2.96 -6.58
N MET A 101 6.44 3.38 -6.07
CA MET A 101 6.81 4.80 -5.92
C MET A 101 6.88 5.59 -7.24
N GLY A 102 6.77 4.94 -8.41
CA GLY A 102 6.66 5.62 -9.69
C GLY A 102 5.38 6.44 -9.83
N ALA A 103 4.30 6.02 -9.17
CA ALA A 103 3.01 6.72 -9.13
C ALA A 103 2.57 7.23 -10.52
N MET A 104 2.48 8.56 -10.72
CA MET A 104 2.08 9.17 -11.99
C MET A 104 3.24 9.44 -12.95
N ASP A 105 4.49 9.36 -12.49
CA ASP A 105 5.69 9.56 -13.31
C ASP A 105 6.76 8.48 -13.05
N PRO A 106 6.51 7.21 -13.43
CA PRO A 106 7.47 6.13 -13.21
C PRO A 106 8.80 6.33 -13.95
N LEU A 107 8.78 7.05 -15.08
CA LEU A 107 9.98 7.42 -15.84
C LEU A 107 10.87 8.40 -15.08
N GLY A 108 10.27 9.42 -14.48
CA GLY A 108 10.98 10.37 -13.62
C GLY A 108 11.61 9.69 -12.41
N ALA A 109 10.91 8.72 -11.80
CA ALA A 109 11.46 7.90 -10.73
C ALA A 109 12.66 7.07 -11.20
N GLN A 110 12.57 6.42 -12.37
CA GLN A 110 13.68 5.67 -12.97
C GLN A 110 14.92 6.55 -13.15
N LYS A 111 14.75 7.75 -13.71
CA LYS A 111 15.84 8.71 -13.89
C LYS A 111 16.49 9.11 -12.56
N GLU A 112 15.69 9.36 -11.52
CA GLU A 112 16.22 9.69 -10.19
C GLU A 112 17.04 8.51 -9.60
N VAL A 113 16.56 7.27 -9.74
CA VAL A 113 17.27 6.07 -9.26
C VAL A 113 18.56 5.83 -10.04
N LEU A 114 18.54 5.98 -11.37
CA LEU A 114 19.75 5.84 -12.21
C LEU A 114 20.80 6.91 -11.89
N ASN A 115 20.37 8.17 -11.69
CA ASN A 115 21.27 9.24 -11.27
C ASN A 115 21.90 8.96 -9.91
N LEU A 116 21.11 8.50 -8.94
CA LEU A 116 21.60 8.10 -7.64
C LEU A 116 22.60 6.93 -7.73
N ALA A 117 22.30 5.91 -8.52
CA ALA A 117 23.19 4.77 -8.73
C ALA A 117 24.54 5.21 -9.30
N SER A 118 24.54 6.15 -10.26
CA SER A 118 25.78 6.74 -10.80
C SER A 118 26.60 7.46 -9.71
N VAL A 119 25.95 8.22 -8.82
CA VAL A 119 26.62 8.86 -7.67
C VAL A 119 27.21 7.84 -6.69
N LEU A 120 26.54 6.71 -6.51
CA LEU A 120 27.00 5.60 -5.66
C LEU A 120 28.05 4.70 -6.33
N GLY A 121 28.37 4.94 -7.61
CA GLY A 121 29.29 4.11 -8.39
C GLY A 121 28.72 2.70 -8.69
N LEU A 122 27.40 2.56 -8.75
CA LEU A 122 26.72 1.29 -9.02
C LEU A 122 26.22 1.25 -10.47
N GLU A 123 26.61 0.21 -11.20
CA GLU A 123 26.05 -0.10 -12.52
C GLU A 123 24.83 -1.00 -12.35
N ILE A 124 23.64 -0.41 -12.50
CA ILE A 124 22.37 -1.13 -12.31
C ILE A 124 21.48 -1.07 -13.54
N THR A 125 20.53 -1.99 -13.57
CA THR A 125 19.38 -1.99 -14.49
C THR A 125 18.14 -1.66 -13.69
N VAL A 126 17.42 -0.60 -14.11
CA VAL A 126 16.12 -0.22 -13.54
C VAL A 126 15.07 -0.45 -14.61
N ALA A 127 14.14 -1.37 -14.38
CA ALA A 127 12.99 -1.57 -15.24
C ALA A 127 11.78 -0.79 -14.72
N VAL A 128 10.88 -0.41 -15.63
CA VAL A 128 9.67 0.33 -15.28
C VAL A 128 8.47 -0.38 -15.87
N ALA A 129 7.42 -0.61 -15.09
CA ALA A 129 6.16 -1.20 -15.53
C ALA A 129 5.00 -0.24 -15.24
N TYR A 130 4.37 0.30 -16.29
CA TYR A 130 3.34 1.33 -16.09
C TYR A 130 2.28 1.39 -17.18
N GLU A 131 1.14 1.99 -16.82
CA GLU A 131 0.03 2.29 -17.73
C GLU A 131 0.41 3.43 -18.68
N SER A 132 0.20 3.24 -19.98
CA SER A 132 0.47 4.25 -21.01
C SER A 132 -0.76 4.40 -21.91
N SER A 133 -1.19 5.63 -22.18
CA SER A 133 -2.19 5.89 -23.20
C SER A 133 -1.57 5.95 -24.58
N PHE A 134 -2.16 5.28 -25.55
CA PHE A 134 -1.92 5.54 -26.96
C PHE A 134 -3.14 6.25 -27.56
N GLU A 135 -2.92 7.38 -28.22
CA GLU A 135 -3.81 7.78 -29.30
C GLU A 135 -3.61 6.78 -30.43
N THR A 136 -4.65 6.05 -30.83
CA THR A 136 -4.63 5.32 -32.09
C THR A 136 -4.47 6.34 -33.22
N GLN A 137 -3.24 6.64 -33.63
CA GLN A 137 -3.00 7.39 -34.85
C GLN A 137 -3.45 6.55 -36.03
N GLY A 138 -4.62 6.90 -36.57
CA GLY A 138 -4.84 6.74 -37.99
C GLY A 138 -3.75 7.54 -38.72
N SER A 139 -2.93 6.83 -39.50
CA SER A 139 -1.91 7.36 -40.41
C SER A 139 -2.36 8.69 -41.08
N PRO A 140 -1.44 9.65 -41.19
CA PRO A 140 -0.79 9.84 -42.49
C PRO A 140 0.73 9.77 -42.37
N VAL A 141 1.31 8.92 -43.23
CA VAL A 141 2.67 8.99 -43.77
C VAL A 141 3.24 10.41 -43.74
N LEU A 142 4.45 10.58 -43.21
CA LEU A 142 5.60 11.21 -43.87
C LEU A 142 6.89 11.02 -43.01
N SER A 143 7.98 10.68 -43.70
CA SER A 143 9.40 10.57 -43.31
C SER A 143 9.92 11.79 -42.52
N ASP A 144 10.99 11.78 -41.72
CA ASP A 144 12.36 11.36 -42.06
C ASP A 144 13.35 11.47 -40.86
N GLU A 145 14.47 10.76 -41.01
CA GLU A 145 15.84 10.75 -40.42
C GLU A 145 16.33 11.52 -39.15
N SER A 146 17.06 10.72 -38.34
CA SER A 146 18.39 10.96 -37.74
C SER A 146 18.56 11.77 -36.43
N THR A 147 19.06 11.11 -35.37
CA THR A 147 20.44 11.29 -34.82
C THR A 147 20.67 10.39 -33.59
N GLY A 148 21.88 9.83 -33.49
CA GLY A 148 22.27 8.82 -32.50
C GLY A 148 22.83 9.37 -31.18
N GLY A 149 22.69 8.55 -30.13
CA GLY A 149 23.37 8.69 -28.84
C GLY A 149 23.33 7.36 -28.08
N ARG A 150 24.50 6.79 -27.77
CA ARG A 150 24.67 5.51 -27.06
C ARG A 150 24.56 5.71 -25.54
N GLY A 151 23.50 5.16 -24.96
CA GLY A 151 23.31 4.87 -23.54
C GLY A 151 22.15 3.87 -23.44
N GLY A 152 22.36 2.72 -22.80
CA GLY A 152 21.35 1.65 -22.76
C GLY A 152 20.21 1.99 -21.81
N PHE A 153 19.09 2.49 -22.36
CA PHE A 153 17.82 2.69 -21.66
C PHE A 153 16.88 1.52 -21.96
N ILE A 154 16.20 0.97 -20.94
CA ILE A 154 15.27 -0.14 -21.09
C ILE A 154 14.00 0.13 -20.25
N MET A 155 12.82 0.01 -20.87
CA MET A 155 11.50 0.47 -20.41
C MET A 155 10.40 -0.56 -20.76
N CYS A 156 9.31 -0.68 -19.97
CA CYS A 156 8.15 -1.54 -20.29
C CYS A 156 6.82 -0.76 -20.10
N HIS A 157 5.93 -0.83 -21.10
CA HIS A 157 4.64 -0.13 -21.13
C HIS A 157 3.47 -1.07 -21.38
N ILE A 158 2.30 -0.70 -20.88
CA ILE A 158 1.09 -1.53 -20.88
C ILE A 158 -0.07 -0.85 -21.63
N LEU A 159 -0.78 -1.59 -22.51
CA LEU A 159 -1.94 -1.15 -23.31
C LEU A 159 -3.29 -1.65 -22.75
N SER A 160 -4.26 -0.74 -22.52
CA SER A 160 -5.69 -1.06 -22.25
C SER A 160 -6.59 -0.52 -23.36
N TYR A 161 -7.57 -1.32 -23.80
CA TYR A 161 -8.40 -1.13 -25.01
C TYR A 161 -9.66 -0.26 -24.79
N TYR A 162 -9.56 0.80 -23.98
CA TYR A 162 -10.65 1.77 -23.81
C TYR A 162 -10.15 3.21 -24.07
N LEU A 163 -10.32 3.61 -25.32
CA LEU A 163 -10.09 4.94 -25.86
C LEU A 163 -11.12 5.94 -25.28
N PHE A 164 -10.77 6.66 -24.20
CA PHE A 164 -11.16 8.09 -23.98
C PHE A 164 -10.50 8.83 -22.80
N PHE A 165 -9.56 8.28 -22.01
CA PHE A 165 -9.08 9.00 -20.80
C PHE A 165 -7.58 8.84 -20.50
N TYR A 166 -6.72 9.49 -21.30
CA TYR A 166 -5.54 10.18 -20.74
C TYR A 166 -5.84 11.66 -20.48
N VAL A 167 -7.13 11.93 -20.29
CA VAL A 167 -7.67 13.21 -19.90
C VAL A 167 -7.96 13.04 -18.41
N LYS A 168 -7.19 13.67 -17.50
CA LYS A 168 -7.40 13.73 -16.02
C LYS A 168 -6.68 12.72 -15.09
N GLY A 169 -5.54 12.14 -15.44
CA GLY A 169 -4.69 11.46 -14.44
C GLY A 169 -5.28 10.18 -13.82
N CYS A 170 -6.05 9.43 -14.61
CA CYS A 170 -6.56 8.12 -14.19
C CYS A 170 -5.41 7.14 -13.93
N SER A 171 -5.64 6.16 -13.06
CA SER A 171 -4.70 5.09 -12.79
C SER A 171 -5.43 3.77 -12.57
N THR A 172 -5.07 2.77 -13.37
CA THR A 172 -5.61 1.42 -13.30
C THR A 172 -4.80 0.56 -12.33
N TYR A 173 -5.48 -0.30 -11.55
CA TYR A 173 -4.84 -1.31 -10.71
C TYR A 173 -4.38 -2.45 -11.61
N LEU A 174 -3.14 -2.34 -12.06
CA LEU A 174 -2.50 -3.37 -12.88
C LEU A 174 -2.17 -4.62 -12.06
N GLY A 175 -2.08 -5.77 -12.72
CA GLY A 175 -1.63 -7.03 -12.13
C GLY A 175 -0.11 -7.22 -12.21
N ALA A 176 0.33 -8.40 -11.77
CA ALA A 176 1.72 -8.83 -11.69
C ALA A 176 2.38 -9.01 -13.07
N ALA A 177 1.60 -9.19 -14.15
CA ALA A 177 2.10 -9.58 -15.46
C ALA A 177 3.15 -8.64 -16.05
N SER A 178 3.02 -7.34 -15.82
CA SER A 178 3.97 -6.34 -16.32
C SER A 178 5.30 -6.35 -15.57
N ILE A 179 5.27 -6.63 -14.27
CA ILE A 179 6.46 -6.83 -13.45
C ILE A 179 7.15 -8.14 -13.88
N VAL A 180 6.40 -9.23 -14.08
CA VAL A 180 6.93 -10.50 -14.59
C VAL A 180 7.64 -10.29 -15.93
N HIS A 181 7.02 -9.54 -16.86
CA HIS A 181 7.65 -9.19 -18.13
C HIS A 181 8.97 -8.43 -17.94
N CYS A 182 9.03 -7.48 -17.00
CA CYS A 182 10.28 -6.78 -16.67
C CYS A 182 11.36 -7.75 -16.17
N LEU A 183 10.99 -8.68 -15.28
CA LEU A 183 11.89 -9.67 -14.71
C LEU A 183 12.43 -10.63 -15.77
N GLU A 184 11.56 -11.13 -16.67
CA GLU A 184 11.92 -12.07 -17.74
C GLU A 184 12.92 -11.48 -18.75
N ASN A 185 12.69 -10.23 -19.16
CA ASN A 185 13.45 -9.63 -20.25
C ASN A 185 14.72 -8.92 -19.79
N TYR A 186 14.74 -8.39 -18.56
CA TYR A 186 15.77 -7.43 -18.16
C TYR A 186 16.55 -7.80 -16.90
N LYS A 187 16.07 -8.77 -16.11
CA LYS A 187 16.69 -9.15 -14.82
C LYS A 187 17.13 -7.93 -14.00
N PRO A 188 16.21 -6.97 -13.74
CA PRO A 188 16.57 -5.67 -13.19
C PRO A 188 16.99 -5.78 -11.72
N HIS A 189 17.77 -4.81 -11.28
CA HIS A 189 18.10 -4.62 -9.87
C HIS A 189 16.98 -3.88 -9.14
N VAL A 190 16.25 -3.02 -9.87
CA VAL A 190 15.08 -2.29 -9.36
C VAL A 190 13.96 -2.35 -10.40
N VAL A 191 12.74 -2.68 -9.97
CA VAL A 191 11.51 -2.50 -10.76
C VAL A 191 10.70 -1.37 -10.14
N ILE A 192 10.35 -0.38 -10.95
CA ILE A 192 9.50 0.74 -10.54
C ILE A 192 8.17 0.64 -11.29
N THR A 193 7.05 0.80 -10.60
CA THR A 193 5.73 0.73 -11.20
C THR A 193 4.94 2.01 -11.02
N SER A 194 3.93 2.21 -11.87
CA SER A 194 2.77 3.05 -11.53
C SER A 194 1.88 2.32 -10.50
N ARG A 195 0.57 2.61 -10.44
CA ARG A 195 -0.36 1.79 -9.66
C ARG A 195 -0.39 0.36 -10.21
N VAL A 196 -0.14 -0.56 -9.31
CA VAL A 196 -0.27 -2.01 -9.42
C VAL A 196 -0.99 -2.42 -8.13
N ALA A 197 -1.86 -3.43 -8.17
CA ALA A 197 -2.48 -3.90 -6.94
C ALA A 197 -1.40 -4.35 -5.95
N ASP A 198 -1.63 -4.11 -4.68
CA ASP A 198 -0.59 -4.23 -3.65
C ASP A 198 -0.07 -5.68 -3.58
N ALA A 199 -0.98 -6.68 -3.64
CA ALA A 199 -0.64 -8.09 -3.76
C ALA A 199 0.15 -8.48 -5.01
N SER A 200 -0.10 -7.80 -6.12
CA SER A 200 0.54 -8.08 -7.39
C SER A 200 2.04 -7.74 -7.36
N LEU A 201 2.46 -6.77 -6.53
CA LEU A 201 3.87 -6.44 -6.33
C LEU A 201 4.65 -7.62 -5.73
N PHE A 202 4.04 -8.34 -4.79
CA PHE A 202 4.61 -9.51 -4.12
C PHE A 202 4.43 -10.79 -4.95
N LEU A 203 3.34 -10.91 -5.71
CA LEU A 203 3.05 -12.10 -6.50
C LEU A 203 3.98 -12.23 -7.71
N ALA A 204 4.30 -11.11 -8.37
CA ALA A 204 5.14 -11.09 -9.56
C ALA A 204 6.50 -11.82 -9.42
N PRO A 205 7.32 -11.56 -8.38
CA PRO A 205 8.57 -12.31 -8.22
C PRO A 205 8.34 -13.81 -7.98
N MET A 206 7.22 -14.21 -7.36
CA MET A 206 6.90 -15.63 -7.17
C MET A 206 6.58 -16.30 -8.51
N ILE A 207 5.74 -15.69 -9.34
CA ILE A 207 5.42 -16.18 -10.69
C ILE A 207 6.68 -16.33 -11.53
N TYR A 208 7.53 -15.30 -11.51
CA TYR A 208 8.78 -15.30 -12.26
C TYR A 208 9.71 -16.43 -11.79
N GLU A 209 10.10 -16.44 -10.51
CA GLU A 209 11.13 -17.36 -10.01
C GLU A 209 10.68 -18.81 -10.00
N LEU A 210 9.43 -19.07 -9.64
CA LEU A 210 8.90 -20.42 -9.47
C LEU A 210 8.39 -21.02 -10.80
N GLY A 211 8.34 -20.21 -11.85
CA GLY A 211 7.94 -20.65 -13.19
C GLY A 211 6.44 -20.96 -13.31
N TRP A 212 5.59 -20.31 -12.52
CA TRP A 212 4.13 -20.49 -12.59
C TRP A 212 3.52 -19.83 -13.82
N ASN A 213 2.50 -20.44 -14.39
CA ASN A 213 1.69 -19.85 -15.44
C ASN A 213 0.39 -19.25 -14.89
N TRP A 214 -0.28 -18.40 -15.68
CA TRP A 214 -1.48 -17.64 -15.27
C TRP A 214 -2.72 -18.50 -14.99
N ASN A 215 -2.67 -19.79 -15.33
CA ASN A 215 -3.72 -20.77 -15.07
C ASN A 215 -3.31 -21.80 -14.00
N ASP A 216 -2.16 -21.64 -13.36
CA ASP A 216 -1.71 -22.55 -12.32
C ASP A 216 -2.45 -22.29 -11.01
N THR A 217 -2.88 -23.37 -10.34
CA THR A 217 -3.58 -23.28 -9.06
C THR A 217 -2.74 -22.65 -7.95
N GLN A 218 -1.41 -22.71 -8.07
CA GLN A 218 -0.45 -22.16 -7.11
C GLN A 218 -0.55 -20.64 -6.98
N LEU A 219 -1.10 -19.94 -7.97
CA LEU A 219 -1.32 -18.49 -7.90
C LEU A 219 -2.21 -18.09 -6.73
N ALA A 220 -3.15 -18.94 -6.33
CA ALA A 220 -4.01 -18.67 -5.17
C ALA A 220 -3.19 -18.61 -3.87
N GLN A 221 -2.26 -19.56 -3.70
CA GLN A 221 -1.34 -19.59 -2.57
C GLN A 221 -0.31 -18.47 -2.64
N GLY A 222 0.18 -18.14 -3.83
CA GLY A 222 1.02 -16.96 -4.04
C GLY A 222 0.29 -15.67 -3.64
N THR A 223 -0.99 -15.53 -4.01
CA THR A 223 -1.82 -14.38 -3.66
C THR A 223 -2.10 -14.31 -2.16
N LEU A 224 -2.32 -15.44 -1.49
CA LEU A 224 -2.38 -15.50 -0.02
C LEU A 224 -1.08 -14.99 0.59
N ALA A 225 0.08 -15.47 0.11
CA ALA A 225 1.37 -15.01 0.59
C ALA A 225 1.56 -13.49 0.38
N SER A 226 1.16 -12.98 -0.78
CA SER A 226 1.18 -11.56 -1.10
C SER A 226 0.35 -10.73 -0.14
N HIS A 227 -0.94 -11.07 0.02
CA HIS A 227 -1.88 -10.37 0.91
C HIS A 227 -1.37 -10.32 2.35
N LEU A 228 -0.74 -11.40 2.81
CA LEU A 228 -0.15 -11.46 4.15
C LEU A 228 1.11 -10.59 4.30
N LEU A 229 1.85 -10.31 3.22
CA LEU A 229 3.07 -9.50 3.26
C LEU A 229 2.83 -7.99 3.14
N GLU A 230 1.66 -7.59 2.64
CA GLU A 230 1.24 -6.19 2.56
C GLU A 230 1.06 -5.55 3.94
N CYS A 231 0.84 -4.24 3.97
CA CYS A 231 0.54 -3.47 5.20
C CYS A 231 1.65 -3.50 6.27
N GLY A 232 2.89 -3.83 5.89
CA GLY A 232 4.06 -3.65 6.73
C GLY A 232 4.10 -4.57 7.94
N CYS A 233 4.12 -4.00 9.16
CA CYS A 233 4.30 -4.77 10.40
C CYS A 233 3.00 -5.39 10.95
N GLN A 234 1.87 -5.31 10.26
CA GLN A 234 0.60 -5.86 10.75
C GLN A 234 0.68 -7.37 11.01
N LEU A 235 1.21 -8.12 10.03
CA LEU A 235 1.44 -9.56 10.14
C LEU A 235 2.30 -9.96 11.35
N THR A 236 3.22 -9.08 11.75
CA THR A 236 4.16 -9.26 12.86
C THR A 236 3.73 -8.55 14.15
N GLY A 237 2.44 -8.20 14.25
CA GLY A 237 1.81 -7.76 15.49
C GLY A 237 1.82 -6.24 15.70
N GLY A 238 2.17 -5.44 14.69
CA GLY A 238 2.23 -3.97 14.78
C GLY A 238 0.90 -3.30 15.17
N TYR A 239 -0.23 -3.93 14.81
CA TYR A 239 -1.58 -3.48 15.18
C TYR A 239 -2.33 -4.45 16.11
N PHE A 240 -1.72 -5.61 16.40
CA PHE A 240 -2.37 -6.69 17.14
C PHE A 240 -2.44 -6.42 18.65
N MET A 241 -1.44 -5.74 19.21
CA MET A 241 -1.31 -5.56 20.66
C MET A 241 -2.52 -4.85 21.26
N HIS A 242 -3.16 -5.48 22.25
CA HIS A 242 -4.22 -4.85 23.04
C HIS A 242 -3.98 -5.05 24.54
N PRO A 243 -3.43 -4.05 25.26
CA PRO A 243 -3.14 -4.16 26.68
C PRO A 243 -4.40 -4.48 27.49
N GLY A 244 -4.34 -5.53 28.31
CA GLY A 244 -5.48 -6.01 29.10
C GLY A 244 -6.37 -7.04 28.39
N ASP A 245 -6.09 -7.37 27.13
CA ASP A 245 -6.74 -8.48 26.40
C ASP A 245 -5.94 -9.77 26.57
N ALA A 246 -6.57 -10.82 27.10
CA ALA A 246 -5.88 -12.08 27.45
C ALA A 246 -5.18 -12.79 26.26
N TYR A 247 -5.56 -12.50 25.02
CA TYR A 247 -5.03 -13.16 23.82
C TYR A 247 -4.14 -12.24 22.97
N ARG A 248 -4.18 -10.93 23.24
CA ARG A 248 -3.49 -9.90 22.48
C ARG A 248 -2.52 -9.06 23.31
N ASP A 249 -2.31 -9.43 24.57
CA ASP A 249 -1.33 -8.81 25.45
C ASP A 249 0.07 -9.37 25.19
N PHE A 250 1.04 -8.48 24.95
CA PHE A 250 2.46 -8.80 24.88
C PHE A 250 3.31 -7.58 25.25
N PRO A 251 4.56 -7.78 25.72
CA PRO A 251 5.36 -6.68 26.29
C PRO A 251 5.60 -5.54 25.30
N PHE A 252 5.42 -4.29 25.74
CA PHE A 252 5.61 -3.08 24.92
C PHE A 252 7.00 -2.99 24.27
N GLU A 253 8.03 -3.58 24.90
CA GLU A 253 9.39 -3.63 24.39
C GLU A 253 9.47 -4.36 23.04
N GLN A 254 8.54 -5.30 22.78
CA GLN A 254 8.44 -5.99 21.50
C GLN A 254 8.11 -5.02 20.35
N LEU A 255 7.50 -3.87 20.63
CA LEU A 255 7.14 -2.88 19.61
C LEU A 255 8.34 -2.02 19.16
N LEU A 256 9.44 -1.99 19.93
CA LEU A 256 10.59 -1.12 19.67
C LEU A 256 11.41 -1.58 18.44
N ASP A 257 11.54 -2.90 18.25
CA ASP A 257 12.25 -3.52 17.13
C ASP A 257 11.34 -4.42 16.29
N LEU A 258 10.11 -3.96 16.00
CA LEU A 258 9.18 -4.64 15.10
C LEU A 258 9.85 -4.97 13.75
N SER A 259 9.75 -6.23 13.37
CA SER A 259 10.21 -6.70 12.07
C SER A 259 9.13 -6.53 11.03
N LEU A 260 9.50 -6.04 9.85
CA LEU A 260 8.71 -6.28 8.66
C LEU A 260 8.74 -7.79 8.32
N PRO A 261 7.67 -8.35 7.73
CA PRO A 261 7.60 -9.77 7.41
C PRO A 261 8.33 -10.11 6.11
N PHE A 262 8.62 -11.40 5.94
CA PHE A 262 9.00 -11.99 4.66
C PHE A 262 8.38 -13.38 4.51
N ALA A 263 8.23 -13.87 3.29
CA ALA A 263 7.71 -15.20 3.02
C ALA A 263 8.73 -16.04 2.26
N GLU A 264 8.80 -17.32 2.62
CA GLU A 264 9.36 -18.39 1.80
C GLU A 264 8.22 -19.05 1.04
N VAL A 265 8.32 -19.10 -0.29
CA VAL A 265 7.30 -19.73 -1.15
C VAL A 265 7.96 -20.77 -2.04
N SER A 266 7.47 -22.02 -2.02
CA SER A 266 7.99 -23.11 -2.84
C SER A 266 7.30 -23.19 -4.19
N CYS A 267 7.94 -23.80 -5.19
CA CYS A 267 7.33 -23.98 -6.52
C CYS A 267 6.03 -24.80 -6.52
N ARG A 268 5.75 -25.52 -5.42
CA ARG A 268 4.49 -26.26 -5.22
C ARG A 268 3.38 -25.42 -4.59
N GLY A 269 3.67 -24.18 -4.18
CA GLY A 269 2.73 -23.28 -3.50
C GLY A 269 2.73 -23.43 -1.98
N GLU A 270 3.75 -24.05 -1.38
CA GLU A 270 3.89 -24.07 0.09
C GLU A 270 4.34 -22.68 0.55
N VAL A 271 3.61 -22.09 1.51
CA VAL A 271 3.86 -20.74 2.02
C VAL A 271 4.25 -20.79 3.50
N ILE A 272 5.37 -20.15 3.83
CA ILE A 272 5.80 -19.91 5.20
C ILE A 272 6.08 -18.42 5.36
N VAL A 273 5.24 -17.74 6.14
CA VAL A 273 5.50 -16.35 6.55
C VAL A 273 6.40 -16.33 7.77
N SER A 274 7.30 -15.36 7.82
CA SER A 274 8.35 -15.27 8.82
C SER A 274 8.60 -13.83 9.27
N LYS A 275 9.08 -13.69 10.50
CA LYS A 275 9.71 -12.45 10.99
C LYS A 275 11.20 -12.69 11.24
N VAL A 276 11.98 -11.63 11.38
CA VAL A 276 13.42 -11.75 11.62
C VAL A 276 13.68 -12.41 12.98
N ASP A 277 14.55 -13.42 13.06
CA ASP A 277 14.93 -14.01 14.35
C ASP A 277 15.60 -12.96 15.26
N GLY A 278 15.22 -12.97 16.53
CA GLY A 278 15.67 -12.01 17.55
C GLY A 278 15.09 -10.61 17.41
N SER A 279 14.23 -10.34 16.43
CA SER A 279 13.45 -9.09 16.36
C SER A 279 12.26 -9.10 17.32
N GLY A 280 11.71 -7.91 17.56
CA GLY A 280 10.45 -7.75 18.28
C GLY A 280 9.22 -8.15 17.43
N GLY A 281 8.05 -7.89 18.00
CA GLY A 281 6.77 -8.27 17.42
C GLY A 281 6.34 -9.70 17.73
N LEU A 282 5.13 -10.02 17.29
CA LEU A 282 4.49 -11.32 17.47
C LEU A 282 4.08 -11.85 16.10
N LEU A 283 4.52 -13.05 15.75
CA LEU A 283 4.02 -13.75 14.56
C LEU A 283 3.35 -15.05 14.99
N SER A 284 2.03 -15.11 14.82
CA SER A 284 1.21 -16.25 15.24
C SER A 284 0.03 -16.46 14.30
N PRO A 285 -0.67 -17.61 14.38
CA PRO A 285 -1.94 -17.81 13.69
C PRO A 285 -2.95 -16.66 13.88
N HIS A 286 -2.96 -16.00 15.04
CA HIS A 286 -3.86 -14.89 15.29
C HIS A 286 -3.49 -13.62 14.52
N THR A 287 -2.19 -13.29 14.43
CA THR A 287 -1.74 -12.13 13.64
C THR A 287 -1.90 -12.40 12.15
N CYS A 288 -1.68 -13.65 11.71
CA CYS A 288 -1.98 -14.08 10.34
C CYS A 288 -3.48 -13.98 10.02
N ALA A 289 -4.36 -14.37 10.94
CA ALA A 289 -5.81 -14.24 10.75
C ALA A 289 -6.27 -12.78 10.72
N GLU A 290 -5.71 -11.91 11.59
CA GLU A 290 -5.98 -10.47 11.56
C GLU A 290 -5.59 -9.85 10.20
N GLN A 291 -4.40 -10.19 9.70
CA GLN A 291 -3.94 -9.72 8.39
C GLN A 291 -4.80 -10.29 7.24
N LEU A 292 -5.16 -11.58 7.29
CA LEU A 292 -5.99 -12.20 6.26
C LEU A 292 -7.35 -11.51 6.12
N LEU A 293 -7.95 -11.09 7.24
CA LEU A 293 -9.27 -10.43 7.24
C LEU A 293 -9.21 -8.95 6.88
N TYR A 294 -8.02 -8.35 6.89
CA TYR A 294 -7.83 -6.94 6.56
C TYR A 294 -8.18 -6.68 5.09
N GLU A 295 -9.07 -5.71 4.84
CA GLU A 295 -9.53 -5.31 3.49
C GLU A 295 -10.14 -6.44 2.63
N VAL A 296 -10.52 -7.56 3.25
CA VAL A 296 -11.24 -8.64 2.58
C VAL A 296 -12.75 -8.51 2.81
N GLY A 297 -13.49 -8.24 1.74
CA GLY A 297 -14.96 -8.15 1.76
C GLY A 297 -15.65 -9.52 1.75
N ASP A 298 -15.53 -10.24 0.63
CA ASP A 298 -16.04 -11.61 0.49
C ASP A 298 -14.86 -12.60 0.45
N PRO A 299 -14.62 -13.38 1.53
CA PRO A 299 -13.53 -14.34 1.56
C PRO A 299 -13.61 -15.43 0.48
N ALA A 300 -14.80 -15.75 -0.05
CA ALA A 300 -14.93 -16.73 -1.13
C ALA A 300 -14.55 -16.14 -2.50
N ASN A 301 -14.50 -14.81 -2.60
CA ASN A 301 -14.27 -14.07 -3.83
C ASN A 301 -13.39 -12.85 -3.58
N TYR A 302 -12.17 -13.06 -3.06
CA TYR A 302 -11.17 -12.01 -2.97
C TYR A 302 -10.63 -11.70 -4.38
N ILE A 303 -10.98 -10.52 -4.91
CA ILE A 303 -10.70 -10.14 -6.30
C ILE A 303 -9.39 -9.37 -6.37
N THR A 304 -8.43 -9.89 -7.13
CA THR A 304 -7.22 -9.16 -7.56
C THR A 304 -7.18 -9.05 -9.08
N PRO A 305 -6.37 -8.16 -9.66
CA PRO A 305 -6.16 -8.11 -11.12
C PRO A 305 -5.64 -9.43 -11.71
N ASP A 306 -4.97 -10.24 -10.91
CA ASP A 306 -4.31 -11.47 -11.35
C ASP A 306 -5.24 -12.69 -11.30
N MET A 307 -6.14 -12.76 -10.32
CA MET A 307 -7.13 -13.83 -10.18
C MET A 307 -8.18 -13.50 -9.12
N VAL A 308 -9.22 -14.33 -9.02
CA VAL A 308 -10.12 -14.33 -7.85
C VAL A 308 -9.80 -15.53 -6.96
N VAL A 309 -9.63 -15.28 -5.67
CA VAL A 309 -9.17 -16.28 -4.68
C VAL A 309 -10.25 -16.56 -3.64
N ASP A 310 -10.39 -17.83 -3.30
CA ASP A 310 -11.17 -18.31 -2.16
C ASP A 310 -10.24 -18.53 -0.97
N PHE A 311 -10.45 -17.73 0.08
CA PHE A 311 -9.78 -17.78 1.38
C PHE A 311 -10.58 -18.52 2.47
N CYS A 312 -11.77 -19.05 2.19
CA CYS A 312 -12.65 -19.65 3.20
C CYS A 312 -12.04 -20.83 3.95
N ASN A 313 -11.08 -21.52 3.33
CA ASN A 313 -10.43 -22.70 3.89
C ASN A 313 -8.98 -22.44 4.31
N VAL A 314 -8.56 -21.18 4.39
CA VAL A 314 -7.19 -20.84 4.80
C VAL A 314 -6.97 -21.23 6.26
N GLN A 315 -5.86 -21.92 6.52
CA GLN A 315 -5.41 -22.32 7.85
C GLN A 315 -3.97 -21.87 8.11
N PHE A 316 -3.70 -21.62 9.39
CA PHE A 316 -2.41 -21.18 9.88
C PHE A 316 -1.88 -22.17 10.91
N HIS A 317 -0.64 -22.64 10.70
CA HIS A 317 0.03 -23.57 11.61
C HIS A 317 1.35 -22.97 12.08
N GLN A 318 1.50 -22.79 13.40
CA GLN A 318 2.74 -22.30 13.98
C GLN A 318 3.87 -23.34 13.78
N ILE A 319 4.96 -22.96 13.12
CA ILE A 319 6.16 -23.80 12.97
C ILE A 319 7.17 -23.48 14.10
N SER A 320 7.37 -22.20 14.37
CA SER A 320 8.28 -21.71 15.42
C SER A 320 7.88 -20.30 15.82
N LYS A 321 8.53 -19.70 16.84
CA LYS A 321 8.25 -18.33 17.30
C LYS A 321 8.29 -17.27 16.18
N ASP A 322 9.05 -17.52 15.12
CA ASP A 322 9.25 -16.58 14.00
C ASP A 322 8.73 -17.11 12.66
N LYS A 323 7.99 -18.23 12.64
CA LYS A 323 7.49 -18.85 11.39
C LYS A 323 6.09 -19.44 11.55
N VAL A 324 5.22 -19.14 10.59
CA VAL A 324 3.87 -19.70 10.45
C VAL A 324 3.69 -20.24 9.04
N SER A 325 3.22 -21.48 8.91
CA SER A 325 2.79 -22.04 7.64
C SER A 325 1.37 -21.59 7.34
N CYS A 326 1.13 -21.23 6.08
CA CYS A 326 -0.16 -20.80 5.57
C CYS A 326 -0.58 -21.72 4.43
N ASP A 327 -1.79 -22.28 4.51
CA ASP A 327 -2.32 -23.17 3.47
C ASP A 327 -3.82 -22.97 3.27
N GLY A 328 -4.37 -23.44 2.15
CA GLY A 328 -5.82 -23.56 1.94
C GLY A 328 -6.44 -22.55 0.98
N ALA A 329 -5.68 -21.57 0.48
CA ALA A 329 -6.15 -20.68 -0.57
C ALA A 329 -6.29 -21.42 -1.90
N LYS A 330 -7.40 -21.19 -2.61
CA LYS A 330 -7.70 -21.84 -3.89
C LYS A 330 -8.23 -20.82 -4.90
N PRO A 331 -8.12 -21.09 -6.21
CA PRO A 331 -8.83 -20.30 -7.20
C PRO A 331 -10.35 -20.36 -6.92
N SER A 332 -11.02 -19.22 -6.97
CA SER A 332 -12.48 -19.19 -6.96
C SER A 332 -13.03 -19.73 -8.30
N ASN A 333 -14.34 -19.93 -8.38
CA ASN A 333 -15.02 -20.33 -9.62
C ASN A 333 -14.83 -19.30 -10.74
N ALA A 334 -14.65 -18.02 -10.40
CA ALA A 334 -14.19 -17.01 -11.33
C ALA A 334 -12.64 -17.04 -11.39
N CYS A 335 -12.06 -17.46 -12.51
CA CYS A 335 -10.60 -17.56 -12.60
C CYS A 335 -9.89 -16.19 -12.65
N CYS A 336 -10.53 -15.16 -13.22
CA CYS A 336 -10.00 -13.80 -13.34
C CYS A 336 -11.14 -12.77 -13.38
N PRO A 337 -10.89 -11.52 -12.95
CA PRO A 337 -11.91 -10.48 -13.03
C PRO A 337 -12.15 -10.04 -14.48
N GLU A 338 -13.41 -9.79 -14.85
CA GLU A 338 -13.76 -9.24 -16.16
C GLU A 338 -13.34 -7.78 -16.34
N LYS A 339 -13.13 -7.06 -15.24
CA LYS A 339 -12.82 -5.62 -15.21
C LYS A 339 -11.74 -5.34 -14.18
N LEU A 340 -10.90 -4.37 -14.48
CA LEU A 340 -9.93 -3.83 -13.53
C LEU A 340 -10.49 -2.60 -12.83
N LEU A 341 -10.06 -2.38 -11.59
CA LEU A 341 -10.33 -1.15 -10.86
C LEU A 341 -9.51 0.00 -11.47
N GLN A 342 -10.16 1.11 -11.76
CA GLN A 342 -9.51 2.34 -12.18
C GLN A 342 -9.91 3.48 -11.25
N LEU A 343 -8.92 4.25 -10.81
CA LEU A 343 -9.13 5.49 -10.08
C LEU A 343 -9.03 6.66 -11.04
N SER A 344 -9.94 7.62 -10.89
CA SER A 344 -9.91 8.88 -11.61
C SER A 344 -9.95 10.02 -10.60
N PRO A 345 -8.91 10.86 -10.49
CA PRO A 345 -8.95 12.01 -9.61
C PRO A 345 -9.93 13.04 -10.16
N THR A 346 -10.91 13.42 -9.34
CA THR A 346 -11.87 14.46 -9.67
C THR A 346 -11.76 15.59 -8.66
N GLU A 347 -11.70 16.83 -9.14
CA GLU A 347 -11.86 17.99 -8.25
C GLU A 347 -13.27 17.97 -7.67
N SER A 348 -13.39 17.85 -6.35
CA SER A 348 -14.67 17.76 -5.64
C SER A 348 -14.66 18.61 -4.38
N GLY A 349 -14.04 19.79 -4.46
CA GLY A 349 -13.88 20.72 -3.36
C GLY A 349 -12.87 20.26 -2.31
N TRP A 350 -12.95 20.84 -1.12
CA TRP A 350 -12.06 20.55 0.01
C TRP A 350 -12.89 19.98 1.17
N LYS A 351 -12.52 18.81 1.67
CA LYS A 351 -13.08 18.22 2.89
C LYS A 351 -11.94 17.94 3.86
N GLY A 352 -12.03 18.49 5.07
CA GLY A 352 -11.15 18.17 6.18
C GLY A 352 -11.97 17.56 7.32
N TRP A 353 -11.47 16.50 7.95
CA TRP A 353 -12.01 15.99 9.20
C TRP A 353 -10.88 15.90 10.24
N GLY A 354 -11.23 16.08 11.50
CA GLY A 354 -10.32 15.93 12.62
C GLY A 354 -11.11 15.36 13.79
N GLU A 355 -10.53 14.39 14.48
CA GLU A 355 -11.19 13.69 15.58
C GLU A 355 -10.40 13.87 16.88
N ILE A 356 -11.12 13.98 17.99
CA ILE A 356 -10.54 14.00 19.33
C ILE A 356 -11.37 13.04 20.19
N SER A 357 -10.72 12.01 20.73
CA SER A 357 -11.38 10.99 21.54
C SER A 357 -11.43 11.37 23.01
N TYR A 358 -12.60 11.23 23.65
CA TYR A 358 -12.80 11.49 25.07
C TYR A 358 -13.38 10.25 25.77
N GLY A 359 -12.63 9.69 26.73
CA GLY A 359 -13.09 8.59 27.59
C GLY A 359 -13.39 9.04 29.03
N GLY A 360 -14.11 8.20 29.79
CA GLY A 360 -14.33 8.35 31.24
C GLY A 360 -15.44 9.32 31.66
N HIS A 361 -15.56 9.57 32.97
CA HIS A 361 -16.61 10.43 33.55
C HIS A 361 -16.67 11.82 32.89
N GLN A 362 -17.87 12.28 32.50
CA GLN A 362 -18.11 13.54 31.76
C GLN A 362 -17.43 13.64 30.38
N CYS A 363 -17.11 12.53 29.73
CA CYS A 363 -16.51 12.53 28.38
C CYS A 363 -17.36 13.31 27.35
N LEU A 364 -18.69 13.19 27.40
CA LEU A 364 -19.60 13.91 26.51
C LEU A 364 -19.47 15.43 26.68
N LYS A 365 -19.43 15.94 27.91
CA LYS A 365 -19.26 17.38 28.16
C LYS A 365 -17.92 17.89 27.64
N ARG A 366 -16.85 17.09 27.79
CA ARG A 366 -15.53 17.43 27.23
C ARG A 366 -15.54 17.43 25.71
N ALA A 367 -16.21 16.46 25.08
CA ALA A 367 -16.38 16.42 23.62
C ALA A 367 -17.14 17.64 23.10
N GLN A 368 -18.23 18.03 23.77
CA GLN A 368 -19.01 19.22 23.42
C GLN A 368 -18.22 20.52 23.64
N ALA A 369 -17.45 20.63 24.73
CA ALA A 369 -16.60 21.79 24.97
C ALA A 369 -15.51 21.93 23.90
N ALA A 370 -14.93 20.80 23.47
CA ALA A 370 -13.94 20.79 22.40
C ALA A 370 -14.53 21.16 21.04
N GLU A 371 -15.72 20.65 20.72
CA GLU A 371 -16.47 21.05 19.54
C GLU A 371 -16.69 22.57 19.51
N TYR A 372 -17.16 23.14 20.63
CA TYR A 372 -17.39 24.57 20.77
C TYR A 372 -16.10 25.40 20.57
N LEU A 373 -15.00 25.00 21.21
CA LEU A 373 -13.71 25.68 21.11
C LEU A 373 -13.14 25.61 19.69
N VAL A 374 -13.12 24.42 19.08
CA VAL A 374 -12.63 24.21 17.72
C VAL A 374 -13.47 25.00 16.72
N ARG A 375 -14.80 24.97 16.83
CA ARG A 375 -15.69 25.78 15.99
C ARG A 375 -15.40 27.27 16.14
N SER A 376 -15.19 27.74 17.38
CA SER A 376 -14.88 29.15 17.65
C SER A 376 -13.56 29.57 17.00
N TRP A 377 -12.49 28.79 17.17
CA TRP A 377 -11.18 29.09 16.60
C TRP A 377 -11.18 29.02 15.07
N ILE A 378 -11.89 28.05 14.47
CA ILE A 378 -12.02 27.96 13.02
C ILE A 378 -12.83 29.14 12.48
N GLY A 379 -13.92 29.54 13.17
CA GLY A 379 -14.71 30.71 12.81
C GLY A 379 -13.95 32.04 12.93
N GLU A 380 -13.06 32.17 13.90
CA GLU A 380 -12.15 33.31 14.04
C GLU A 380 -11.18 33.38 12.85
N ARG A 381 -10.58 32.25 12.48
CA ARG A 381 -9.61 32.18 11.38
C ARG A 381 -10.27 32.32 10.00
N TYR A 382 -11.51 31.85 9.86
CA TYR A 382 -12.26 31.84 8.60
C TYR A 382 -13.72 32.29 8.82
N PRO A 383 -13.99 33.61 8.79
CA PRO A 383 -15.35 34.14 9.00
C PRO A 383 -16.38 33.53 8.02
N GLY A 384 -17.54 33.11 8.55
CA GLY A 384 -18.63 32.50 7.77
C GLY A 384 -18.54 30.98 7.55
N ILE A 385 -17.48 30.33 8.02
CA ILE A 385 -17.30 28.88 7.86
C ILE A 385 -18.20 28.05 8.80
N ASN A 386 -18.73 28.64 9.88
CA ASN A 386 -19.46 27.92 10.92
C ASN A 386 -20.71 27.19 10.41
N GLU A 387 -21.38 27.73 9.39
CA GLU A 387 -22.53 27.11 8.72
C GLU A 387 -22.15 25.87 7.90
N LYS A 388 -20.85 25.67 7.64
CA LYS A 388 -20.28 24.56 6.88
C LYS A 388 -19.57 23.53 7.77
N ILE A 389 -19.49 23.76 9.07
CA ILE A 389 -18.88 22.83 10.03
C ILE A 389 -19.96 21.89 10.54
N VAL A 390 -19.79 20.60 10.27
CA VAL A 390 -20.60 19.52 10.83
C VAL A 390 -19.79 18.82 11.92
N SER A 391 -20.39 18.61 13.09
CA SER A 391 -19.76 17.99 14.25
C SER A 391 -20.59 16.81 14.74
N TYR A 392 -19.94 15.70 15.05
CA TYR A 392 -20.58 14.50 15.58
C TYR A 392 -19.78 13.99 16.79
N VAL A 393 -20.47 13.63 17.86
CA VAL A 393 -19.91 12.87 18.98
C VAL A 393 -20.13 11.38 18.72
N MET A 394 -19.16 10.78 18.03
CA MET A 394 -19.15 9.35 17.71
C MET A 394 -19.37 8.49 18.97
N GLY A 395 -20.28 7.52 18.88
CA GLY A 395 -20.69 6.67 20.00
C GLY A 395 -21.90 7.18 20.79
N TYR A 396 -22.04 8.50 21.00
CA TYR A 396 -23.24 9.06 21.65
C TYR A 396 -24.33 9.40 20.64
N ASP A 397 -24.00 10.16 19.59
CA ASP A 397 -24.96 10.53 18.55
C ASP A 397 -25.40 9.33 17.71
N SER A 398 -24.53 8.32 17.58
CA SER A 398 -24.81 7.05 16.92
C SER A 398 -25.96 6.27 17.58
N LEU A 399 -26.18 6.45 18.89
CA LEU A 399 -27.29 5.83 19.62
C LEU A 399 -28.63 6.54 19.40
N LYS A 400 -28.60 7.78 18.89
CA LYS A 400 -29.81 8.59 18.63
C LYS A 400 -30.33 8.49 17.21
N ALA A 401 -29.51 7.98 16.27
CA ALA A 401 -29.87 7.87 14.85
C ALA A 401 -31.02 6.88 14.53
N ILE A 402 -31.55 6.15 15.52
CA ILE A 402 -32.66 5.18 15.35
C ILE A 402 -34.01 5.78 15.79
N GLY A 403 -34.04 7.00 16.35
CA GLY A 403 -35.28 7.69 16.73
C GLY A 403 -35.55 8.87 15.81
N GLY A 404 -36.58 8.77 14.97
CA GLY A 404 -37.11 9.94 14.28
C GLY A 404 -37.74 10.88 15.30
N ASP A 405 -37.08 12.00 15.59
CA ASP A 405 -37.72 13.20 16.13
C ASP A 405 -36.85 14.44 15.82
N GLU A 406 -37.54 15.52 15.45
CA GLU A 406 -37.04 16.78 14.86
C GLU A 406 -36.23 17.69 15.80
N ASP A 407 -35.64 17.20 16.88
CA ASP A 407 -34.91 18.05 17.82
C ASP A 407 -33.39 18.08 17.53
N SER A 408 -33.02 18.79 16.47
CA SER A 408 -31.65 19.29 16.32
C SER A 408 -31.41 20.35 17.40
N TYR A 409 -30.78 19.95 18.50
CA TYR A 409 -30.39 20.86 19.57
C TYR A 409 -29.40 21.90 19.04
N LEU A 410 -29.87 23.13 18.85
CA LEU A 410 -29.04 24.32 18.67
C LEU A 410 -28.09 24.45 19.88
N ALA A 411 -26.81 24.70 19.62
CA ALA A 411 -25.74 24.95 20.60
C ALA A 411 -25.92 26.20 21.49
N LYS A 412 -27.16 26.68 21.69
CA LYS A 412 -27.49 27.91 22.43
C LYS A 412 -27.86 27.68 23.89
N GLN A 413 -28.20 26.45 24.30
CA GLN A 413 -28.70 26.17 25.67
C GLN A 413 -27.62 25.88 26.73
N VAL A 414 -26.33 25.77 26.35
CA VAL A 414 -25.25 25.50 27.34
C VAL A 414 -24.81 26.79 28.07
N LEU A 415 -25.10 27.98 27.53
CA LEU A 415 -24.71 29.26 28.12
C LEU A 415 -25.61 29.73 29.28
N ASP A 416 -26.88 29.30 29.32
CA ASP A 416 -27.82 29.76 30.36
C ASP A 416 -27.69 29.03 31.71
N HIS A 417 -26.88 27.96 31.76
CA HIS A 417 -26.59 27.26 33.02
C HIS A 417 -25.30 27.74 33.72
N TRP A 418 -24.52 28.62 33.09
CA TRP A 418 -23.25 29.13 33.66
C TRP A 418 -23.36 30.56 34.22
N THR A 419 -24.49 31.24 34.04
CA THR A 419 -24.70 32.63 34.50
C THR A 419 -25.59 32.75 35.76
N GLN A 420 -26.13 31.65 36.31
CA GLN A 420 -27.02 31.69 37.47
C GLN A 420 -26.41 31.27 38.83
N GLU A 421 -25.14 30.86 38.90
CA GLU A 421 -24.46 30.62 40.19
C GLU A 421 -23.19 31.46 40.32
N GLY A 422 -23.36 32.78 40.25
CA GLY A 422 -22.31 33.76 40.55
C GLY A 422 -22.57 34.47 41.87
N ASN A 423 -22.27 33.84 43.00
CA ASN A 423 -22.17 34.55 44.28
C ASN A 423 -21.27 33.78 45.26
N TYR A 424 -19.95 33.84 45.08
CA TYR A 424 -19.02 33.83 46.21
C TYR A 424 -17.78 34.68 45.92
N SER A 425 -17.56 35.61 46.84
CA SER A 425 -16.50 36.61 46.87
C SER A 425 -15.12 35.95 46.96
N ALA A 426 -14.20 36.35 46.10
CA ALA A 426 -12.78 36.08 46.25
C ALA A 426 -12.20 36.90 47.42
N LYS A 427 -11.98 36.25 48.56
CA LYS A 427 -10.94 36.61 49.52
C LYS A 427 -10.33 35.34 50.11
N ASP A 428 -9.02 35.38 50.20
CA ASP A 428 -8.10 34.45 50.85
C ASP A 428 -7.56 33.33 49.97
N ALA A 429 -6.51 33.69 49.22
CA ALA A 429 -5.50 32.77 48.72
C ALA A 429 -4.60 32.33 49.88
N GLY A 430 -4.50 31.00 50.06
CA GLY A 430 -3.53 30.28 50.87
C GLY A 430 -3.30 28.91 50.26
#